data_AF-A0A1G7QKN7-F1
#
_entry.id   AF-A0A1G7QKN7-F1
#
_cell.length_a   1.000
_cell.length_b   1.000
_cell.length_c   1.000
_cell.angle_alpha   90.00
_cell.angle_beta   90.00
_cell.angle_gamma   90.00
#
_symmetry.space_group_name_H-M   'P 1'
#
loop_
_entity.id
_entity.type
_entity.pdbx_description
1 polymer ?
#
loop_
_entity_poly.entity_id
_entity_poly.type
_entity_poly.pdbx_seq_one_letter_code
_entity_poly.pdbx_strand_id
1 'polypeptide(L)'
;MTRIETVNKKTGEVNDFTLHSSVSAAHALWFRGGGFTTMGYAAHNALADADLSASAYRLFHKMCAIQNRKDHGLVLVESQAKFAEQVGMSQASVSRGLKQLASQGFIYAEGRNWRIRPDFVFNGNGVAQGQAVQNIPAGTPDPYAGTRTDLTVIDGGNGEKADGAEGPDEGA
;
A
#
# COMPACT_ATOMS: atom_id res chain seq x y z
N MET A 1 16.32 22.18 -9.79
CA MET A 1 17.42 21.35 -10.32
C MET A 1 18.55 21.45 -9.32
N THR A 2 18.90 20.35 -8.64
CA THR A 2 19.88 20.39 -7.53
C THR A 2 21.22 19.89 -8.04
N ARG A 3 22.25 20.73 -7.93
CA ARG A 3 23.62 20.41 -8.31
C ARG A 3 24.37 19.95 -7.06
N ILE A 4 25.02 18.79 -7.15
CA ILE A 4 25.88 18.28 -6.07
C ILE A 4 27.30 18.25 -6.60
N GLU A 5 28.20 18.93 -5.90
CA GLU A 5 29.63 18.92 -6.19
C GLU A 5 30.33 18.08 -5.14
N THR A 6 31.17 17.15 -5.57
CA THR A 6 32.10 16.47 -4.66
C THR A 6 33.52 16.85 -5.00
N VAL A 7 34.26 17.28 -3.99
CA VAL A 7 35.66 17.71 -4.12
C VAL A 7 36.55 16.67 -3.45
N ASN A 8 37.44 16.07 -4.22
CA ASN A 8 38.44 15.17 -3.67
C ASN A 8 39.44 15.99 -2.83
N LYS A 9 39.40 15.83 -1.50
CA LYS A 9 40.22 16.60 -0.55
C LYS A 9 41.74 16.41 -0.72
N LYS A 10 42.20 15.37 -1.43
CA LYS A 10 43.63 15.11 -1.64
C LYS A 10 44.16 15.66 -2.97
N THR A 11 43.32 15.69 -4.01
CA THR A 11 43.74 16.08 -5.37
C THR A 11 43.16 17.40 -5.84
N GLY A 12 42.13 17.92 -5.16
CA GLY A 12 41.41 19.14 -5.54
C GLY A 12 40.48 18.96 -6.74
N GLU A 13 40.37 17.73 -7.27
CA GLU A 13 39.52 17.41 -8.40
C GLU A 13 38.04 17.52 -8.01
N VAL A 14 37.27 18.24 -8.83
CA VAL A 14 35.85 18.49 -8.63
C VAL A 14 35.07 17.64 -9.62
N ASN A 15 34.23 16.75 -9.09
CA ASN A 15 33.29 15.98 -9.89
C ASN A 15 31.90 16.59 -9.77
N ASP A 16 31.39 17.02 -10.93
CA ASP A 16 30.04 17.57 -11.09
C ASP A 16 29.04 16.45 -11.36
N PHE A 17 28.11 16.25 -10.42
CA PHE A 17 27.01 15.32 -10.61
C PHE A 17 25.73 16.11 -10.87
N THR A 18 25.18 15.94 -12.07
CA THR A 18 23.86 16.47 -12.41
C THR A 18 22.81 15.46 -11.97
N LEU A 19 22.03 15.82 -10.95
CA LEU A 19 20.94 15.00 -10.47
C LEU A 19 19.72 15.20 -11.38
N HIS A 20 19.52 14.27 -12.33
CA HIS A 20 18.41 14.34 -13.31
C HIS A 20 17.04 14.12 -12.65
N SER A 21 16.99 13.33 -11.58
CA SER A 21 15.83 13.18 -10.72
C SER A 21 16.29 12.76 -9.31
N SER A 22 15.62 13.28 -8.29
CA SER A 22 15.77 12.83 -6.91
C SER A 22 14.42 12.37 -6.40
N VAL A 23 14.30 11.10 -6.05
CA VAL A 23 13.14 10.65 -5.28
C VAL A 23 13.50 10.89 -3.82
N SER A 24 12.78 11.79 -3.16
CA SER A 24 12.89 11.94 -1.72
C SER A 24 12.62 10.58 -1.07
N ALA A 25 13.63 10.04 -0.37
CA ALA A 25 13.48 8.82 0.43
C ALA A 25 12.56 9.03 1.66
N ALA A 26 11.99 10.22 1.85
CA ALA A 26 11.18 10.54 3.03
C ALA A 26 9.89 9.70 3.14
N HIS A 27 9.43 9.01 2.08
CA HIS A 27 8.13 8.33 2.10
C HIS A 27 8.10 6.92 1.47
N ALA A 28 9.22 6.21 1.38
CA ALA A 28 9.26 4.92 0.70
C ALA A 28 9.10 3.70 1.64
N LEU A 29 7.86 3.41 2.02
CA LEU A 29 7.42 2.08 2.44
C LEU A 29 6.18 1.79 1.57
N TRP A 30 6.28 0.89 0.59
CA TRP A 30 5.30 0.75 -0.50
C TRP A 30 4.67 -0.63 -0.49
N PHE A 31 3.34 -0.72 -0.67
CA PHE A 31 2.72 -1.93 -1.20
C PHE A 31 2.55 -1.86 -2.74
N ARG A 32 2.41 -0.67 -3.35
CA ARG A 32 2.31 -0.53 -4.82
C ARG A 32 3.67 -0.69 -5.51
N GLY A 33 3.85 -1.78 -6.26
CA GLY A 33 4.66 -1.77 -7.49
C GLY A 33 6.19 -1.84 -7.42
N GLY A 34 6.81 -2.08 -6.25
CA GLY A 34 8.26 -2.28 -6.19
C GLY A 34 8.64 -2.90 -4.85
N GLY A 35 9.02 -4.18 -4.87
CA GLY A 35 9.01 -5.04 -3.69
C GLY A 35 9.73 -4.47 -2.48
N PHE A 36 9.00 -4.25 -1.38
CA PHE A 36 9.28 -4.60 0.02
C PHE A 36 8.00 -4.37 0.86
N THR A 37 7.94 -4.92 2.08
CA THR A 37 6.75 -5.48 2.75
C THR A 37 6.17 -4.64 3.90
N THR A 38 5.75 -3.39 3.68
CA THR A 38 5.17 -2.58 4.76
C THR A 38 4.03 -1.69 4.27
N MET A 39 3.03 -1.47 5.13
CA MET A 39 1.94 -0.54 4.85
C MET A 39 2.49 0.88 4.73
N GLY A 40 2.18 1.53 3.61
CA GLY A 40 2.69 2.85 3.34
C GLY A 40 2.23 3.88 4.38
N TYR A 41 3.07 4.87 4.63
CA TYR A 41 2.79 5.93 5.61
C TYR A 41 1.48 6.67 5.31
N ALA A 42 1.15 6.88 4.04
CA ALA A 42 -0.11 7.50 3.64
C ALA A 42 -1.33 6.66 4.07
N ALA A 43 -1.26 5.32 3.97
CA ALA A 43 -2.32 4.43 4.42
C ALA A 43 -2.44 4.45 5.95
N HIS A 44 -1.31 4.43 6.68
CA HIS A 44 -1.32 4.59 8.14
C HIS A 44 -1.96 5.91 8.57
N ASN A 45 -1.55 7.02 7.96
CA ASN A 45 -2.07 8.35 8.31
C ASN A 45 -3.56 8.46 7.95
N ALA A 46 -3.98 7.99 6.77
CA ALA A 46 -5.38 7.99 6.39
C ALA A 46 -6.26 7.23 7.40
N LEU A 47 -5.78 6.10 7.93
CA LEU A 47 -6.51 5.36 8.96
C LEU A 47 -6.49 6.07 10.33
N ALA A 48 -5.39 6.73 10.68
CA ALA A 48 -5.24 7.45 11.95
C ALA A 48 -6.05 8.74 12.00
N ASP A 49 -6.13 9.47 10.89
CA ASP A 49 -6.86 10.74 10.75
C ASP A 49 -8.35 10.53 10.48
N ALA A 50 -8.76 9.29 10.18
CA ALA A 50 -10.13 8.90 9.94
C ALA A 50 -11.02 9.18 11.16
N ASP A 51 -12.18 9.82 10.95
CA ASP A 51 -13.19 9.98 12.00
C ASP A 51 -13.97 8.66 12.20
N LEU A 52 -13.27 7.66 12.74
CA LEU A 52 -13.80 6.34 13.03
C LEU A 52 -14.10 6.24 14.52
N SER A 53 -15.23 5.61 14.84
CA SER A 53 -15.48 5.21 16.22
C SER A 53 -14.45 4.18 16.67
N ALA A 54 -14.13 4.14 17.97
CA ALA A 54 -13.26 3.12 18.55
C ALA A 54 -13.72 1.68 18.22
N SER A 55 -15.04 1.48 18.10
CA SER A 55 -15.61 0.19 17.67
C SER A 55 -15.30 -0.13 16.20
N ALA A 56 -15.39 0.85 15.29
CA ALA A 56 -15.04 0.65 13.89
C ALA A 56 -13.54 0.37 13.71
N TYR A 57 -12.69 1.09 14.45
CA TYR A 57 -11.25 0.86 14.47
C TYR A 57 -10.90 -0.55 14.97
N ARG A 58 -11.53 -0.99 16.07
CA ARG A 58 -11.38 -2.35 16.58
C ARG A 58 -11.88 -3.41 15.59
N LEU A 59 -12.99 -3.15 14.90
CA LEU A 59 -13.53 -4.05 13.89
C LEU A 59 -12.54 -4.22 12.72
N PHE A 60 -11.98 -3.12 12.21
CA PHE A 60 -11.00 -3.14 11.13
C PHE A 60 -9.80 -4.03 11.48
N HIS A 61 -9.20 -3.85 12.67
CA HIS A 61 -8.10 -4.70 13.11
C HIS A 61 -8.49 -6.18 13.23
N LYS A 62 -9.71 -6.47 13.70
CA LYS A 62 -10.21 -7.85 13.76
C LYS A 62 -10.41 -8.43 12.37
N MET A 63 -10.90 -7.66 11.41
CA MET A 63 -11.00 -8.05 10.00
C MET A 63 -9.61 -8.38 9.43
N CYS A 64 -8.58 -7.56 9.69
CA CYS A 64 -7.20 -7.86 9.28
C CYS A 64 -6.69 -9.18 9.88
N ALA A 65 -7.11 -9.55 11.08
CA ALA A 65 -6.70 -10.79 11.73
C ALA A 65 -7.40 -12.05 11.17
N ILE A 66 -8.61 -11.92 10.63
CA ILE A 66 -9.45 -13.06 10.18
C ILE A 66 -9.59 -13.15 8.66
N GLN A 67 -8.95 -12.26 7.91
CA GLN A 67 -8.93 -12.32 6.45
C GLN A 67 -8.41 -13.68 5.94
N ASN A 68 -8.86 -14.06 4.75
CA ASN A 68 -8.51 -15.32 4.12
C ASN A 68 -7.00 -15.36 3.82
N ARG A 69 -6.32 -16.39 4.30
CA ARG A 69 -4.86 -16.56 4.14
C ARG A 69 -4.46 -16.86 2.69
N LYS A 70 -5.39 -17.32 1.86
CA LYS A 70 -5.18 -17.64 0.43
C LYS A 70 -5.69 -16.53 -0.50
N ASP A 71 -6.47 -15.60 0.02
CA ASP A 71 -7.03 -14.47 -0.71
C ASP A 71 -6.99 -13.23 0.21
N HIS A 72 -5.85 -12.55 0.20
CA HIS A 72 -5.56 -11.45 1.11
C HIS A 72 -6.59 -10.33 0.98
N GLY A 73 -7.00 -9.77 2.12
CA GLY A 73 -8.03 -8.76 2.22
C GLY A 73 -9.46 -9.32 2.25
N LEU A 74 -9.73 -10.53 1.75
CA LEU A 74 -11.08 -11.09 1.77
C LEU A 74 -11.48 -11.56 3.17
N VAL A 75 -12.59 -11.05 3.69
CA VAL A 75 -13.21 -11.46 4.94
C VAL A 75 -14.53 -12.16 4.64
N LEU A 76 -14.54 -13.48 4.85
CA LEU A 76 -15.71 -14.31 4.60
C LEU A 76 -16.77 -14.10 5.68
N VAL A 77 -18.02 -13.88 5.27
CA VAL A 77 -19.16 -13.69 6.16
C VAL A 77 -20.18 -14.80 5.92
N GLU A 78 -20.33 -15.70 6.90
CA GLU A 78 -21.38 -16.73 6.87
C GLU A 78 -22.77 -16.13 7.11
N SER A 79 -22.87 -15.30 8.13
CA SER A 79 -24.04 -14.48 8.46
C SER A 79 -23.60 -13.30 9.31
N GLN A 80 -24.42 -12.26 9.41
CA GLN A 80 -24.10 -11.11 10.27
C GLN A 80 -23.94 -11.53 11.74
N ALA A 81 -24.73 -12.51 12.19
CA ALA A 81 -24.66 -13.04 13.55
C ALA A 81 -23.34 -13.79 13.81
N LYS A 82 -22.95 -14.69 12.90
CA LYS A 82 -21.70 -15.44 13.01
C LYS A 82 -20.48 -14.54 12.88
N PHE A 83 -20.54 -13.54 12.01
CA PHE A 83 -19.46 -12.57 11.88
C PHE A 83 -19.29 -11.73 13.15
N ALA A 84 -20.39 -11.30 13.76
CA ALA A 84 -20.36 -10.59 15.03
C ALA A 84 -19.80 -11.44 16.18
N GLU A 85 -20.15 -12.73 16.23
CA GLU A 85 -19.56 -13.72 17.14
C GLU A 85 -18.04 -13.86 16.90
N GLN A 86 -17.63 -14.06 15.65
CA GLN A 86 -16.23 -14.24 15.26
C GLN A 86 -15.35 -13.03 15.61
N VAL A 87 -15.85 -11.82 15.39
CA VAL A 87 -15.16 -10.59 15.79
C VAL A 87 -15.40 -10.25 17.26
N GLY A 88 -16.23 -10.99 18.00
CA GLY A 88 -16.49 -10.76 19.43
C GLY A 88 -17.08 -9.38 19.71
N MET A 89 -18.04 -8.95 18.90
CA MET A 89 -18.72 -7.66 18.99
C MET A 89 -20.24 -7.84 18.82
N SER A 90 -21.03 -6.86 19.28
CA SER A 90 -22.47 -6.90 19.02
C SER A 90 -22.77 -6.71 17.53
N GLN A 91 -23.82 -7.35 17.01
CA GLN A 91 -24.21 -7.21 15.60
C GLN A 91 -24.45 -5.75 15.19
N ALA A 92 -25.06 -4.95 16.08
CA ALA A 92 -25.31 -3.53 15.84
C ALA A 92 -24.01 -2.72 15.74
N SER A 93 -23.03 -3.00 16.60
CA SER A 93 -21.70 -2.37 16.53
C SER A 93 -20.96 -2.76 15.25
N VAL A 94 -21.06 -4.03 14.84
CA VAL A 94 -20.46 -4.50 13.58
C VAL A 94 -21.11 -3.81 12.38
N SER A 95 -22.45 -3.75 12.31
CA SER A 95 -23.16 -3.11 11.21
C SER A 95 -22.80 -1.63 11.07
N ARG A 96 -22.77 -0.88 12.17
CA ARG A 96 -22.33 0.52 12.17
C ARG A 96 -20.86 0.66 11.78
N GLY A 97 -19.99 -0.21 12.29
CA GLY A 97 -18.57 -0.22 11.98
C GLY A 97 -18.30 -0.47 10.50
N LEU A 98 -18.92 -1.50 9.92
CA LEU A 98 -18.83 -1.80 8.48
C LEU A 98 -19.29 -0.60 7.63
N LYS A 99 -20.39 0.06 8.01
CA LYS A 99 -20.87 1.25 7.31
C LYS A 99 -19.84 2.39 7.37
N GLN A 100 -19.25 2.66 8.54
CA GLN A 100 -18.21 3.69 8.69
C GLN A 100 -16.98 3.37 7.84
N LEU A 101 -16.44 2.15 7.97
CA LEU A 101 -15.24 1.71 7.24
C LEU A 101 -15.45 1.76 5.73
N ALA A 102 -16.62 1.32 5.24
CA ALA A 102 -16.95 1.37 3.82
C ALA A 102 -17.13 2.81 3.31
N SER A 103 -17.80 3.67 4.09
CA SER A 103 -18.00 5.07 3.71
C SER A 103 -16.70 5.88 3.62
N GLN A 104 -15.68 5.48 4.38
CA GLN A 104 -14.36 6.08 4.34
C GLN A 104 -13.38 5.35 3.40
N GLY A 105 -13.82 4.28 2.72
CA GLY A 105 -13.03 3.61 1.69
C GLY A 105 -12.02 2.59 2.19
N PHE A 106 -12.00 2.25 3.48
CA PHE A 106 -11.06 1.26 4.06
C PHE A 106 -11.43 -0.18 3.70
N ILE A 107 -12.70 -0.44 3.44
CA ILE A 107 -13.23 -1.74 2.99
C ILE A 107 -14.27 -1.52 1.89
N TYR A 108 -14.58 -2.55 1.13
CA TYR A 108 -15.69 -2.56 0.19
C TYR A 108 -16.39 -3.93 0.17
N ALA A 109 -17.64 -3.94 -0.30
CA ALA A 109 -18.41 -5.18 -0.40
C ALA A 109 -17.90 -6.04 -1.57
N GLU A 110 -17.85 -7.35 -1.35
CA GLU A 110 -17.55 -8.34 -2.38
C GLU A 110 -18.62 -9.43 -2.31
N GLY A 111 -19.71 -9.21 -3.05
CA GLY A 111 -20.94 -9.98 -2.89
C GLY A 111 -21.48 -9.87 -1.46
N ARG A 112 -21.54 -11.01 -0.76
CA ARG A 112 -21.95 -11.10 0.66
C ARG A 112 -20.80 -10.90 1.66
N ASN A 113 -19.56 -10.86 1.16
CA ASN A 113 -18.35 -10.74 1.95
C ASN A 113 -17.86 -9.29 1.96
N TRP A 114 -16.80 -9.06 2.72
CA TRP A 114 -16.11 -7.78 2.74
C TRP A 114 -14.66 -7.95 2.31
N ARG A 115 -14.15 -6.99 1.55
CA ARG A 115 -12.73 -6.92 1.22
C ARG A 115 -12.11 -5.70 1.87
N ILE A 116 -11.00 -5.91 2.56
CA ILE A 116 -10.13 -4.83 3.04
C ILE A 116 -9.43 -4.24 1.83
N ARG A 117 -9.41 -2.91 1.73
CA ARG A 117 -8.78 -2.23 0.61
C ARG A 117 -7.31 -2.67 0.52
N PRO A 118 -6.82 -3.05 -0.67
CA PRO A 118 -5.47 -3.61 -0.84
C PRO A 118 -4.38 -2.75 -0.22
N ASP A 119 -4.52 -1.43 -0.23
CA ASP A 119 -3.54 -0.51 0.37
C ASP A 119 -3.19 -0.81 1.85
N PHE A 120 -4.07 -1.51 2.57
CA PHE A 120 -3.93 -1.82 4.00
C PHE A 120 -3.52 -3.27 4.29
N VAL A 121 -3.34 -4.10 3.26
CA VAL A 121 -3.01 -5.52 3.41
C VAL A 121 -1.94 -5.93 2.39
N PHE A 122 -1.11 -6.90 2.77
CA PHE A 122 -0.10 -7.45 1.88
C PHE A 122 -0.71 -8.52 0.97
N ASN A 123 -0.64 -8.35 -0.34
CA ASN A 123 -1.16 -9.30 -1.34
C ASN A 123 -0.07 -10.23 -1.92
N GLY A 124 0.96 -10.54 -1.13
CA GLY A 124 1.98 -11.55 -1.46
C GLY A 124 3.18 -11.05 -2.26
N ASN A 125 2.99 -10.24 -3.30
CA ASN A 125 4.09 -9.60 -4.03
C ASN A 125 3.65 -8.28 -4.70
N GLY A 126 4.60 -7.52 -5.25
CA GLY A 126 4.33 -6.20 -5.83
C GLY A 126 3.41 -6.21 -7.06
N VAL A 127 3.49 -7.25 -7.90
CA VAL A 127 2.62 -7.41 -9.07
C VAL A 127 1.18 -7.69 -8.64
N ALA A 128 1.00 -8.68 -7.76
CA ALA A 128 -0.30 -9.02 -7.19
C ALA A 128 -0.90 -7.84 -6.43
N GLN A 129 -0.09 -7.05 -5.73
CA GLN A 129 -0.56 -5.82 -5.12
C GLN A 129 -1.02 -4.80 -6.17
N GLY A 130 -0.22 -4.54 -7.19
CA GLY A 130 -0.57 -3.59 -8.25
C GLY A 130 -1.92 -3.93 -8.89
N GLN A 131 -2.11 -5.21 -9.22
CA GLN A 131 -3.37 -5.73 -9.74
C GLN A 131 -4.52 -5.58 -8.74
N ALA A 132 -4.31 -5.92 -7.47
CA ALA A 132 -5.33 -5.78 -6.44
C ALA A 132 -5.81 -4.33 -6.31
N VAL A 133 -4.88 -3.36 -6.31
CA VAL A 133 -5.22 -1.93 -6.24
C VAL A 133 -5.96 -1.45 -7.49
N GLN A 134 -5.58 -1.92 -8.68
CA GLN A 134 -6.30 -1.61 -9.93
C GLN A 134 -7.72 -2.19 -9.96
N ASN A 135 -7.93 -3.32 -9.29
CA ASN A 135 -9.22 -4.01 -9.24
C ASN A 135 -10.16 -3.49 -8.13
N ILE A 136 -9.81 -2.42 -7.43
CA ILE A 136 -10.74 -1.78 -6.48
C ILE A 136 -11.98 -1.32 -7.26
N PRO A 137 -13.20 -1.69 -6.83
CA PRO A 137 -14.42 -1.34 -7.56
C PRO A 137 -14.56 0.17 -7.76
N ALA A 138 -14.93 0.57 -8.98
CA ALA A 138 -15.22 1.95 -9.31
C ALA A 138 -16.31 2.50 -8.38
N GLY A 139 -16.09 3.70 -7.82
CA GLY A 139 -16.99 4.32 -6.85
C GLY A 139 -16.73 3.93 -5.39
N THR A 140 -15.79 3.02 -5.10
CA THR A 140 -15.27 2.85 -3.73
C THR A 140 -14.63 4.17 -3.29
N PRO A 141 -15.02 4.74 -2.13
CA PRO A 141 -14.43 5.98 -1.65
C PRO A 141 -12.89 5.88 -1.57
N ASP A 142 -12.24 6.99 -1.87
CA ASP A 142 -10.79 7.10 -1.77
C ASP A 142 -10.42 7.59 -0.36
N PRO A 143 -9.81 6.75 0.51
CA PRO A 143 -9.48 7.15 1.88
C PRO A 143 -8.46 8.29 1.93
N TYR A 144 -7.81 8.60 0.80
CA TYR A 144 -6.84 9.68 0.65
C TYR A 144 -7.45 10.99 0.14
N ALA A 145 -8.75 11.05 -0.16
CA ALA A 145 -9.36 12.20 -0.83
C ALA A 145 -9.25 13.52 -0.05
N GLY A 146 -9.05 13.46 1.28
CA GLY A 146 -8.81 14.64 2.14
C GLY A 146 -7.35 15.07 2.27
N THR A 147 -6.39 14.24 1.82
CA THR A 147 -4.96 14.37 2.10
C THR A 147 -4.08 14.06 0.88
N ARG A 148 -4.56 14.26 -0.35
CA ARG A 148 -3.76 14.07 -1.57
C ARG A 148 -2.52 14.98 -1.55
N THR A 149 -1.41 14.45 -1.08
CA THR A 149 -0.12 14.63 -1.77
C THR A 149 -0.16 13.77 -3.02
N ASP A 150 0.11 14.41 -4.15
CA ASP A 150 -0.06 13.89 -5.50
C ASP A 150 0.77 12.61 -5.72
N LEU A 151 0.16 11.45 -5.48
CA LEU A 151 0.80 10.15 -5.74
C LEU A 151 0.66 9.81 -7.21
N THR A 152 1.69 10.13 -7.99
CA THR A 152 1.85 9.63 -9.36
C THR A 152 2.13 8.13 -9.30
N VAL A 153 1.30 7.33 -9.98
CA VAL A 153 1.58 5.90 -10.20
C VAL A 153 2.78 5.82 -11.13
N ILE A 154 3.89 5.28 -10.64
CA ILE A 154 5.06 4.97 -11.48
C ILE A 154 4.82 3.55 -12.02
N ASP A 155 4.85 3.40 -13.34
CA ASP A 155 4.83 2.07 -13.97
C ASP A 155 6.04 1.29 -13.45
N GLY A 156 5.76 0.15 -12.80
CA GLY A 156 6.79 -0.77 -12.33
C GLY A 156 7.49 -1.35 -13.56
N GLY A 157 8.65 -0.76 -13.91
CA GLY A 157 9.41 -1.12 -15.10
C GLY A 157 9.57 -2.64 -15.21
N ASN A 158 9.02 -3.20 -16.29
CA ASN A 158 9.45 -4.50 -16.78
C ASN A 158 10.97 -4.40 -16.96
N GLY A 159 11.70 -5.33 -16.35
CA GLY A 159 13.13 -5.46 -16.53
C GLY A 159 13.44 -5.71 -18.01
N GLU A 160 13.68 -4.64 -18.75
CA GLU A 160 14.40 -4.70 -20.01
C GLU A 160 15.85 -5.00 -19.71
N LYS A 161 16.37 -5.93 -20.49
CA LYS A 161 17.67 -6.58 -20.38
C LYS A 161 18.78 -5.53 -20.23
N ALA A 162 19.69 -5.79 -19.31
CA ALA A 162 21.00 -5.16 -19.32
C ALA A 162 21.75 -5.62 -20.59
N ASP A 163 21.69 -4.81 -21.65
CA ASP A 163 22.64 -4.88 -22.74
C ASP A 163 23.96 -4.26 -22.29
N GLY A 164 25.05 -5.01 -22.47
CA GLY A 164 26.41 -4.47 -22.50
C GLY A 164 27.21 -4.58 -21.20
N ALA A 165 27.65 -5.79 -20.84
CA ALA A 165 28.88 -5.97 -20.08
C ALA A 165 29.79 -6.91 -20.87
N GLU A 166 30.65 -6.32 -21.71
CA GLU A 166 31.84 -6.99 -22.23
C GLU A 166 32.70 -7.42 -21.03
N GLY A 167 32.87 -8.73 -20.87
CA GLY A 167 33.76 -9.29 -19.86
C GLY A 167 35.22 -9.01 -20.22
N PRO A 168 36.11 -8.81 -19.23
CA PRO A 168 37.53 -8.64 -19.49
C PRO A 168 38.15 -9.97 -19.95
N ASP A 169 38.95 -9.86 -21.00
CA ASP A 169 39.80 -10.88 -21.59
C ASP A 169 40.90 -11.27 -20.58
N GLU A 170 40.81 -12.45 -19.97
CA GLU A 170 41.88 -13.01 -19.15
C GLU A 170 42.88 -13.75 -20.06
N GLY A 171 43.86 -13.01 -20.55
CA GLY A 171 45.10 -13.55 -21.10
C GLY A 171 46.14 -13.80 -20.01
N ALA A 172 46.51 -15.07 -19.82
CA ALA A 172 47.83 -15.54 -19.40
C ALA A 172 48.00 -17.03 -19.73
#